data_AF-A0A1Q2M3Q1-F1
#
_entry.id   AF-A0A1Q2M3Q1-F1
#
_cell.length_a   1.000
_cell.length_b   1.000
_cell.length_c   1.000
_cell.angle_alpha   90.00
_cell.angle_beta   90.00
_cell.angle_gamma   90.00
#
_symmetry.space_group_name_H-M   'P 1'
#
loop_
_entity.id
_entity.type
_entity.pdbx_description
1 polymer ?
#
loop_
_entity_poly.entity_id
_entity_poly.type
_entity_poly.pdbx_seq_one_letter_code
_entity_poly.pdbx_strand_id
1 'polypeptide(L)'
;MTTELIDLVDARVSPTGQFDILSKYEIHKLTDTSRGPENTTFRNCALAVLNCGNYQDDGKELLEQYADFNISVIPTERSVKLKVCNAPASAFVDGRMIQGIAEHLFAVLRDIIYVRSEITGDPRYDLVSAQGVTDAVFHILRNAGTFDRARAPRLVVCWGGHSISREEYEYTKTVGYELALRSLDICTGCGPGAMKGPMKGATIGHAKQRDRDGQYLGISEPGIIAAEAPNPIVNQLVIMPDIEKRLEAFVRTGHGIVVFPGGAGTAEEILYLLGILLHEENKHQPFPLIFTGPASAEEYFFQIDRFIGETLGEEARSRYQIIIDDPQEVARQMSAGILKVRQFRKETGDAYYYNWQLKISTEFQRPFTPTHENMRDLALHNHQQPYLLAANLRRAFSGIVSGNVKDEGIRNVEKHGPYELRGDPSLMKSMDTLLNSFVKQQRMKLPGTAYKPCYRISAE
;
A
#
# COMPACT_ATOMS: atom_id res chain seq x y z
N MET A 1 -11.20 -6.51 -34.15
CA MET A 1 -11.06 -5.84 -32.85
C MET A 1 -11.50 -4.42 -33.07
N THR A 2 -12.68 -4.05 -32.59
CA THR A 2 -13.14 -2.67 -32.57
C THR A 2 -12.19 -1.89 -31.67
N THR A 3 -11.39 -1.01 -32.26
CA THR A 3 -10.69 0.05 -31.53
C THR A 3 -11.77 0.92 -30.89
N GLU A 4 -12.09 0.65 -29.62
CA GLU A 4 -12.79 1.64 -28.82
C GLU A 4 -11.96 2.92 -28.88
N LEU A 5 -12.57 4.00 -29.38
CA LEU A 5 -11.96 5.32 -29.38
C LEU A 5 -11.71 5.67 -27.91
N ILE A 6 -10.44 5.67 -27.51
CA ILE A 6 -10.03 6.13 -26.18
C ILE A 6 -10.24 7.65 -26.21
N ASP A 7 -11.15 8.14 -25.37
CA ASP A 7 -11.34 9.58 -25.21
C ASP A 7 -10.16 10.15 -24.41
N LEU A 8 -9.47 11.10 -25.04
CA LEU A 8 -8.25 11.72 -24.53
C LEU A 8 -8.47 13.22 -24.34
N VAL A 9 -7.92 13.77 -23.26
CA VAL A 9 -8.08 15.18 -22.88
C VAL A 9 -6.73 15.84 -22.63
N ASP A 10 -6.55 17.02 -23.19
CA ASP A 10 -5.45 17.93 -22.88
C ASP A 10 -5.91 18.95 -21.84
N ALA A 11 -5.09 19.19 -20.81
CA ALA A 11 -5.44 20.15 -19.77
C ALA A 11 -4.23 20.84 -19.14
N ARG A 12 -4.52 21.99 -18.50
CA ARG A 12 -3.58 22.67 -17.60
C ARG A 12 -4.14 22.63 -16.19
N VAL A 13 -3.41 22.00 -15.29
CA VAL A 13 -3.79 21.84 -13.89
C VAL A 13 -2.98 22.84 -13.06
N SER A 14 -3.69 23.62 -12.24
CA SER A 14 -3.06 24.53 -11.28
C SER A 14 -3.00 23.86 -9.91
N PRO A 15 -1.94 24.11 -9.12
CA PRO A 15 -1.81 23.52 -7.80
C PRO A 15 -2.83 24.08 -6.81
N THR A 16 -2.97 23.37 -5.71
CA THR A 16 -3.65 23.85 -4.50
C THR A 16 -2.76 23.59 -3.28
N GLY A 17 -3.00 24.32 -2.19
CA GLY A 17 -2.30 24.10 -0.91
C GLY A 17 -0.81 24.45 -0.96
N GLN A 18 0.05 23.55 -0.51
CA GLN A 18 1.49 23.79 -0.34
C GLN A 18 2.24 24.14 -1.63
N PHE A 19 1.69 23.79 -2.81
CA PHE A 19 2.28 24.13 -4.10
C PHE A 19 1.81 25.47 -4.65
N ASP A 20 0.88 26.16 -3.98
CA ASP A 20 0.34 27.44 -4.45
C ASP A 20 1.36 28.60 -4.34
N ILE A 21 2.35 28.46 -3.44
CA ILE A 21 3.39 29.47 -3.20
C ILE A 21 4.75 28.78 -3.12
N LEU A 22 5.57 28.96 -4.15
CA LEU A 22 6.92 28.40 -4.23
C LEU A 22 7.97 29.50 -4.46
N SER A 23 9.16 29.31 -3.91
CA SER A 23 10.32 30.13 -4.24
C SER A 23 10.80 29.86 -5.68
N LYS A 24 11.53 30.80 -6.27
CA LYS A 24 12.15 30.62 -7.60
C LYS A 24 13.09 29.42 -7.64
N TYR A 25 13.79 29.15 -6.54
CA TYR A 25 14.68 27.99 -6.42
C TYR A 25 13.88 26.68 -6.49
N GLU A 26 12.77 26.57 -5.74
CA GLU A 26 11.89 25.40 -5.77
C GLU A 26 11.26 25.20 -7.14
N ILE A 27 10.80 26.27 -7.80
CA ILE A 27 10.25 26.20 -9.16
C ILE A 27 11.28 25.65 -10.15
N HIS A 28 12.53 26.14 -10.09
CA HIS A 28 13.60 25.69 -10.98
C HIS A 28 13.96 24.23 -10.70
N LYS A 29 14.14 23.86 -9.42
CA LYS A 29 14.39 22.49 -8.98
C LYS A 29 13.31 21.52 -9.47
N LEU A 30 12.03 21.88 -9.28
CA LEU A 30 10.91 21.06 -9.74
C LEU A 30 10.92 20.87 -11.26
N THR A 31 11.20 21.95 -12.00
CA THR A 31 11.22 21.92 -13.47
C THR A 31 12.36 21.08 -14.00
N ASP A 32 13.57 21.26 -13.47
CA ASP A 32 14.77 20.56 -13.97
C ASP A 32 14.74 19.08 -13.59
N THR A 33 14.41 18.75 -12.34
CA THR A 33 14.28 17.34 -11.91
C THR A 33 13.17 16.63 -12.67
N SER A 34 12.06 17.32 -12.97
CA SER A 34 10.99 16.72 -13.78
C SER A 34 11.39 16.39 -15.22
N ARG A 35 12.51 16.93 -15.73
CA ARG A 35 13.06 16.63 -17.07
C ARG A 35 14.20 15.60 -17.04
N GLY A 36 14.59 15.17 -15.84
CA GLY A 36 15.67 14.21 -15.61
C GLY A 36 15.23 12.75 -15.73
N PRO A 37 16.07 11.81 -15.28
CA PRO A 37 15.79 10.37 -15.26
C PRO A 37 14.45 9.98 -14.59
N GLU A 38 13.98 10.81 -13.66
CA GLU A 38 12.77 10.62 -12.88
C GLU A 38 11.51 11.05 -13.65
N ASN A 39 11.65 11.67 -14.83
CA ASN A 39 10.53 12.06 -15.68
C ASN A 39 9.63 10.85 -16.00
N THR A 40 10.23 9.70 -16.29
CA THR A 40 9.48 8.46 -16.57
C THR A 40 8.70 8.00 -15.35
N THR A 41 9.30 8.01 -14.16
CA THR A 41 8.62 7.64 -12.90
C THR A 41 7.49 8.61 -12.60
N PHE A 42 7.72 9.92 -12.73
CA PHE A 42 6.72 10.95 -12.54
C PHE A 42 5.56 10.81 -13.54
N ARG A 43 5.87 10.62 -14.82
CA ARG A 43 4.89 10.35 -15.89
C ARG A 43 4.03 9.14 -15.55
N ASN A 44 4.65 8.02 -15.22
CA ASN A 44 3.93 6.76 -14.99
C ASN A 44 3.04 6.84 -13.74
N CYS A 45 3.53 7.45 -12.66
CA CYS A 45 2.72 7.68 -11.46
C CYS A 45 1.56 8.65 -11.73
N ALA A 46 1.79 9.72 -12.49
CA ALA A 46 0.75 10.67 -12.87
C ALA A 46 -0.33 10.03 -13.77
N LEU A 47 0.08 9.19 -14.72
CA LEU A 47 -0.84 8.42 -15.57
C LEU A 47 -1.71 7.49 -14.71
N ALA A 48 -1.11 6.79 -13.75
CA ALA A 48 -1.84 5.94 -12.83
C ALA A 48 -2.91 6.70 -12.03
N VAL A 49 -2.56 7.87 -11.48
CA VAL A 49 -3.50 8.77 -10.79
C VAL A 49 -4.65 9.20 -11.71
N LEU A 50 -4.37 9.54 -12.96
CA LEU A 50 -5.38 9.95 -13.94
C LEU A 50 -6.27 8.79 -14.40
N ASN A 51 -5.76 7.57 -14.40
CA ASN A 51 -6.50 6.37 -14.79
C ASN A 51 -7.33 5.77 -13.63
N CYS A 52 -7.44 6.47 -12.49
CA CYS A 52 -8.18 5.96 -11.35
C CYS A 52 -9.67 5.72 -11.71
N GLY A 53 -10.23 4.60 -11.24
CA GLY A 53 -11.61 4.21 -11.51
C GLY A 53 -11.82 3.30 -12.72
N ASN A 54 -10.81 3.14 -13.58
CA ASN A 54 -10.82 2.11 -14.62
C ASN A 54 -10.53 0.73 -13.98
N TYR A 55 -11.25 -0.29 -14.44
CA TYR A 55 -11.12 -1.67 -13.94
C TYR A 55 -9.97 -2.38 -14.65
N GLN A 56 -8.74 -2.00 -14.31
CA GLN A 56 -7.51 -2.58 -14.84
C GLN A 56 -6.50 -2.76 -13.71
N ASP A 57 -5.93 -3.96 -13.58
CA ASP A 57 -4.96 -4.34 -12.55
C ASP A 57 -3.58 -4.72 -13.12
N ASP A 58 -3.38 -4.49 -14.42
CA ASP A 58 -2.13 -4.77 -15.13
C ASP A 58 -1.39 -3.45 -15.42
N GLY A 59 -0.29 -3.22 -14.70
CA GLY A 59 0.52 -2.02 -14.86
C GLY A 59 1.20 -1.91 -16.23
N LYS A 60 1.50 -3.04 -16.89
CA LYS A 60 2.11 -3.06 -18.23
C LYS A 60 1.09 -2.61 -19.27
N GLU A 61 -0.10 -3.19 -19.25
CA GLU A 61 -1.16 -2.88 -20.21
C GLU A 61 -1.59 -1.40 -20.13
N LEU A 62 -1.67 -0.83 -18.93
CA LEU A 62 -1.96 0.60 -18.74
C LEU A 62 -0.92 1.49 -19.43
N LEU A 63 0.37 1.21 -19.22
CA LEU A 63 1.45 2.01 -19.78
C LEU A 63 1.53 1.89 -21.31
N GLU A 64 1.22 0.70 -21.86
CA GLU A 64 1.18 0.45 -23.30
C GLU A 64 -0.03 1.11 -23.96
N GLN A 65 -1.21 1.08 -23.33
CA GLN A 65 -2.43 1.71 -23.82
C GLN A 65 -2.28 3.24 -23.95
N TYR A 66 -1.59 3.88 -23.01
CA TYR A 66 -1.36 5.32 -22.99
C TYR A 66 0.12 5.66 -23.29
N ALA A 67 0.70 5.04 -24.33
CA ALA A 67 2.07 5.32 -24.75
C ALA A 67 2.30 6.81 -25.08
N ASP A 68 1.30 7.47 -25.68
CA ASP A 68 1.35 8.89 -26.09
C ASP A 68 1.01 9.88 -24.97
N PHE A 69 0.68 9.40 -23.76
CA PHE A 69 0.46 10.27 -22.60
C PHE A 69 1.75 11.01 -22.23
N ASN A 70 1.62 12.30 -21.95
CA ASN A 70 2.73 13.13 -21.49
C ASN A 70 2.30 14.12 -20.42
N ILE A 71 3.19 14.39 -19.46
CA ILE A 71 3.01 15.39 -18.42
C ILE A 71 4.28 16.23 -18.30
N SER A 72 4.10 17.54 -18.16
CA SER A 72 5.21 18.48 -18.02
C SER A 72 4.93 19.54 -16.96
N VAL A 73 5.98 19.90 -16.23
CA VAL A 73 5.95 21.00 -15.26
C VAL A 73 6.21 22.31 -15.99
N ILE A 74 5.26 23.24 -15.91
CA ILE A 74 5.34 24.58 -16.48
C ILE A 74 5.61 25.56 -15.33
N PRO A 75 6.79 26.19 -15.28
CA PRO A 75 7.06 27.23 -14.29
C PRO A 75 6.17 28.46 -14.55
N THR A 76 5.73 29.10 -13.48
CA THR A 76 5.04 30.40 -13.49
C THR A 76 5.77 31.36 -12.56
N GLU A 77 5.29 32.60 -12.42
CA GLU A 77 5.98 33.59 -11.57
C GLU A 77 5.98 33.25 -10.07
N ARG A 78 4.96 32.53 -9.59
CA ARG A 78 4.74 32.27 -8.15
C ARG A 78 4.61 30.79 -7.79
N SER A 79 4.53 29.92 -8.78
CA SER A 79 4.22 28.49 -8.61
C SER A 79 4.58 27.67 -9.88
N VAL A 80 4.22 26.40 -9.92
CA VAL A 80 4.29 25.51 -11.09
C VAL A 80 2.88 25.06 -11.52
N LYS A 81 2.64 24.92 -12.81
CA LYS A 81 1.44 24.26 -13.36
C LYS A 81 1.82 22.94 -13.99
N LEU A 82 0.88 22.01 -14.05
CA LEU A 82 1.06 20.77 -14.82
C LEU A 82 0.32 20.92 -16.16
N LYS A 83 1.02 20.64 -17.25
CA LYS A 83 0.39 20.42 -18.56
C LYS A 83 0.34 18.93 -18.81
N VAL A 84 -0.88 18.40 -18.91
CA VAL A 84 -1.15 17.02 -19.29
C VAL A 84 -1.62 16.99 -20.75
N CYS A 85 -1.06 16.07 -21.52
CA CYS A 85 -1.45 15.79 -22.90
C CYS A 85 -1.90 14.33 -22.99
N ASN A 86 -2.96 14.08 -23.76
CA ASN A 86 -3.51 12.74 -23.97
C ASN A 86 -3.86 12.02 -22.65
N ALA A 87 -4.46 12.73 -21.69
CA ALA A 87 -4.87 12.15 -20.41
C ALA A 87 -6.19 11.35 -20.54
N PRO A 88 -6.39 10.29 -19.74
CA PRO A 88 -7.66 9.59 -19.65
C PRO A 88 -8.83 10.54 -19.38
N ALA A 89 -9.88 10.51 -20.22
CA ALA A 89 -11.06 11.37 -20.04
C ALA A 89 -11.83 11.10 -18.74
N SER A 90 -11.72 9.90 -18.18
CA SER A 90 -12.35 9.51 -16.90
C SER A 90 -11.90 10.37 -15.70
N ALA A 91 -10.76 11.05 -15.79
CA ALA A 91 -10.28 11.99 -14.78
C ALA A 91 -11.05 13.34 -14.76
N PHE A 92 -11.93 13.57 -15.74
CA PHE A 92 -12.61 14.85 -15.96
C PHE A 92 -14.13 14.70 -15.86
N VAL A 93 -14.77 15.73 -15.32
CA VAL A 93 -16.23 15.91 -15.30
C VAL A 93 -16.53 17.24 -15.98
N ASP A 94 -17.28 17.21 -17.07
CA ASP A 94 -17.61 18.39 -17.89
C ASP A 94 -16.38 19.23 -18.28
N GLY A 95 -15.30 18.54 -18.65
CA GLY A 95 -14.02 19.14 -19.05
C GLY A 95 -13.18 19.69 -17.89
N ARG A 96 -13.59 19.50 -16.63
CA ARG A 96 -12.83 19.90 -15.44
C ARG A 96 -12.29 18.67 -14.71
N MET A 97 -10.99 18.67 -14.42
CA MET A 97 -10.37 17.58 -13.67
C MET A 97 -10.99 17.47 -12.27
N ILE A 98 -11.23 16.25 -11.80
CA ILE A 98 -11.69 16.00 -10.43
C ILE A 98 -10.64 16.56 -9.45
N GLN A 99 -11.09 17.35 -8.47
CA GLN A 99 -10.21 18.05 -7.54
C GLN A 99 -9.24 17.12 -6.79
N GLY A 100 -9.71 15.98 -6.28
CA GLY A 100 -8.85 15.00 -5.61
C GLY A 100 -7.77 14.40 -6.52
N ILE A 101 -8.06 14.21 -7.81
CA ILE A 101 -7.07 13.76 -8.80
C ILE A 101 -6.00 14.85 -9.01
N ALA A 102 -6.42 16.11 -9.13
CA ALA A 102 -5.49 17.22 -9.25
C ALA A 102 -4.55 17.30 -8.02
N GLU A 103 -5.08 17.16 -6.81
CA GLU A 103 -4.29 17.11 -5.57
C GLU A 103 -3.29 15.95 -5.56
N HIS A 104 -3.71 14.76 -6.02
CA HIS A 104 -2.83 13.59 -6.14
C HIS A 104 -1.69 13.80 -7.13
N LEU A 105 -1.92 14.47 -8.26
CA LEU A 105 -0.85 14.79 -9.22
C LEU A 105 0.27 15.63 -8.56
N PHE A 106 -0.10 16.59 -7.72
CA PHE A 106 0.88 17.39 -6.99
C PHE A 106 1.52 16.63 -5.83
N ALA A 107 0.82 15.70 -5.17
CA ALA A 107 1.44 14.79 -4.20
C ALA A 107 2.49 13.88 -4.86
N VAL A 108 2.20 13.34 -6.05
CA VAL A 108 3.18 12.57 -6.85
C VAL A 108 4.40 13.43 -7.20
N LEU A 109 4.18 14.67 -7.66
CA LEU A 109 5.27 15.62 -7.96
C LEU A 109 6.13 15.90 -6.72
N ARG A 110 5.49 16.17 -5.57
CA ARG A 110 6.13 16.43 -4.28
C ARG A 110 7.09 15.31 -3.90
N ASP A 111 6.57 14.10 -3.89
CA ASP A 111 7.24 12.97 -3.24
C ASP A 111 8.38 12.45 -4.12
N ILE A 112 8.18 12.36 -5.43
CA ILE A 112 9.24 11.92 -6.36
C ILE A 112 10.43 12.89 -6.32
N ILE A 113 10.17 14.19 -6.29
CA ILE A 113 11.25 15.19 -6.28
C ILE A 113 11.91 15.29 -4.92
N TYR A 114 11.14 15.20 -3.83
CA TYR A 114 11.70 15.18 -2.47
C TYR A 114 12.62 13.98 -2.25
N VAL A 115 12.14 12.76 -2.58
CA VAL A 115 12.93 11.53 -2.45
C VAL A 115 14.22 11.61 -3.26
N ARG A 116 14.16 12.12 -4.49
CA ARG A 116 15.37 12.24 -5.31
C ARG A 116 16.36 13.25 -4.76
N SER A 117 15.88 14.42 -4.35
CA SER A 117 16.76 15.54 -4.05
C SER A 117 17.25 15.61 -2.61
N GLU A 118 16.47 15.11 -1.67
CA GLU A 118 16.75 15.22 -0.23
C GLU A 118 17.06 13.88 0.41
N ILE A 119 16.62 12.75 -0.15
CA ILE A 119 16.84 11.42 0.43
C ILE A 119 17.92 10.65 -0.34
N THR A 120 17.80 10.58 -1.67
CA THR A 120 18.67 9.73 -2.50
C THR A 120 20.07 10.33 -2.61
N GLY A 121 21.07 9.61 -2.12
CA GLY A 121 22.47 10.03 -2.17
C GLY A 121 22.88 11.04 -1.10
N ASP A 122 21.98 11.37 -0.17
CA ASP A 122 22.32 12.18 1.00
C ASP A 122 22.98 11.29 2.08
N PRO A 123 24.22 11.59 2.50
CA PRO A 123 24.92 10.81 3.51
C PRO A 123 24.21 10.71 4.87
N ARG A 124 23.24 11.60 5.15
CA ARG A 124 22.42 11.56 6.37
C ARG A 124 21.47 10.37 6.40
N TYR A 125 21.07 9.85 5.25
CA TYR A 125 20.16 8.72 5.13
C TYR A 125 20.90 7.53 4.52
N ASP A 126 21.61 6.77 5.36
CA ASP A 126 22.18 5.50 4.93
C ASP A 126 21.05 4.47 4.74
N LEU A 127 20.55 4.38 3.51
CA LEU A 127 19.48 3.46 3.10
C LEU A 127 19.90 1.97 3.12
N VAL A 128 21.14 1.66 3.50
CA VAL A 128 21.59 0.30 3.80
C VAL A 128 21.37 -0.05 5.27
N SER A 129 21.41 0.95 6.16
CA SER A 129 21.20 0.78 7.60
C SER A 129 19.72 0.82 7.98
N ALA A 130 19.33 0.08 9.03
CA ALA A 130 17.95 0.09 9.52
C ALA A 130 17.48 1.48 9.99
N GLN A 131 18.38 2.21 10.67
CA GLN A 131 18.07 3.55 11.16
C GLN A 131 17.90 4.54 10.00
N GLY A 132 18.81 4.52 9.02
CA GLY A 132 18.73 5.43 7.87
C GLY A 132 17.47 5.20 7.02
N VAL A 133 17.01 3.95 6.88
CA VAL A 133 15.70 3.67 6.24
C VAL A 133 14.55 4.24 7.08
N THR A 134 14.55 4.01 8.39
CA THR A 134 13.52 4.54 9.30
C THR A 134 13.44 6.08 9.23
N ASP A 135 14.60 6.74 9.23
CA ASP A 135 14.69 8.19 9.15
C ASP A 135 14.19 8.70 7.78
N ALA A 136 14.56 8.03 6.69
CA ALA A 136 14.05 8.37 5.36
C ALA A 136 12.52 8.29 5.29
N VAL A 137 11.91 7.21 5.80
CA VAL A 137 10.45 7.04 5.86
C VAL A 137 9.80 8.16 6.68
N PHE A 138 10.36 8.48 7.85
CA PHE A 138 9.89 9.57 8.69
C PHE A 138 9.94 10.92 7.96
N HIS A 139 11.05 11.22 7.28
CA HIS A 139 11.26 12.48 6.58
C HIS A 139 10.32 12.65 5.38
N ILE A 140 10.05 11.57 4.62
CA ILE A 140 9.08 11.58 3.52
C ILE A 140 7.67 11.86 4.05
N LEU A 141 7.24 11.16 5.10
CA LEU A 141 5.94 11.38 5.73
C LEU A 141 5.79 12.80 6.30
N ARG A 142 6.85 13.30 6.95
CA ARG A 142 6.88 14.67 7.47
C ARG A 142 6.75 15.70 6.36
N ASN A 143 7.49 15.53 5.27
CA ASN A 143 7.41 16.42 4.11
C ASN A 143 6.03 16.37 3.45
N ALA A 144 5.37 15.22 3.47
CA ALA A 144 4.01 15.05 2.99
C ALA A 144 2.93 15.66 3.90
N GLY A 145 3.30 16.15 5.09
CA GLY A 145 2.37 16.78 6.02
C GLY A 145 1.40 15.79 6.69
N THR A 146 1.78 14.52 6.82
CA THR A 146 0.91 13.48 7.41
C THR A 146 0.87 13.52 8.93
N PHE A 147 1.82 14.20 9.57
CA PHE A 147 1.93 14.29 11.02
C PHE A 147 1.13 15.45 11.60
N ASP A 148 0.26 15.11 12.55
CA ASP A 148 -0.45 16.08 13.39
C ASP A 148 -0.10 15.83 14.87
N ARG A 149 0.56 16.82 15.49
CA ARG A 149 0.99 16.74 16.89
C ARG A 149 -0.16 16.93 17.87
N ALA A 150 -1.25 17.58 17.45
CA ALA A 150 -2.42 17.82 18.30
C ALA A 150 -3.38 16.62 18.31
N ARG A 151 -3.29 15.75 17.30
CA ARG A 151 -4.17 14.60 17.13
C ARG A 151 -3.77 13.46 18.07
N ALA A 152 -4.74 12.97 18.83
CA ALA A 152 -4.57 11.71 19.57
C ALA A 152 -4.48 10.53 18.58
N PRO A 153 -3.87 9.39 18.98
CA PRO A 153 -3.88 8.16 18.20
C PRO A 153 -5.28 7.79 17.71
N ARG A 154 -5.46 7.72 16.38
CA ARG A 154 -6.75 7.36 15.77
C ARG A 154 -6.66 6.83 14.32
N LEU A 155 -5.47 6.74 13.72
CA LEU A 155 -5.27 6.21 12.37
C LEU A 155 -5.26 4.68 12.37
N VAL A 156 -6.21 4.08 11.65
CA VAL A 156 -6.35 2.64 11.43
C VAL A 156 -5.91 2.31 10.01
N VAL A 157 -4.94 1.43 9.85
CA VAL A 157 -4.58 0.91 8.52
C VAL A 157 -5.56 -0.19 8.14
N CYS A 158 -6.11 -0.14 6.93
CA CYS A 158 -6.96 -1.16 6.38
C CYS A 158 -6.26 -1.81 5.18
N TRP A 159 -5.95 -3.10 5.33
CA TRP A 159 -5.37 -3.96 4.30
C TRP A 159 -6.42 -4.93 3.76
N GLY A 160 -6.26 -5.38 2.52
CA GLY A 160 -7.16 -6.34 1.89
C GLY A 160 -7.04 -6.34 0.36
N GLY A 161 -7.80 -7.21 -0.29
CA GLY A 161 -7.67 -7.44 -1.73
C GLY A 161 -8.11 -6.27 -2.61
N HIS A 162 -7.38 -6.07 -3.71
CA HIS A 162 -7.83 -5.23 -4.83
C HIS A 162 -9.02 -5.88 -5.58
N SER A 163 -9.03 -7.22 -5.67
CA SER A 163 -10.09 -8.05 -6.25
C SER A 163 -10.84 -8.79 -5.14
N ILE A 164 -12.06 -8.35 -4.84
CA ILE A 164 -12.93 -8.90 -3.79
C ILE A 164 -14.37 -8.99 -4.26
N SER A 165 -15.17 -9.85 -3.62
CA SER A 165 -16.59 -9.99 -3.96
C SER A 165 -17.38 -8.73 -3.61
N ARG A 166 -18.60 -8.59 -4.14
CA ARG A 166 -19.46 -7.47 -3.77
C ARG A 166 -19.81 -7.48 -2.28
N GLU A 167 -20.07 -8.67 -1.73
CA GLU A 167 -20.37 -8.84 -0.30
C GLU A 167 -19.19 -8.39 0.56
N GLU A 168 -17.97 -8.82 0.26
CA GLU A 168 -16.75 -8.38 0.94
C GLU A 168 -16.57 -6.87 0.83
N TYR A 169 -16.80 -6.28 -0.35
CA TYR A 169 -16.71 -4.84 -0.54
C TYR A 169 -17.73 -4.06 0.29
N GLU A 170 -18.99 -4.51 0.35
CA GLU A 170 -20.01 -3.91 1.22
C GLU A 170 -19.63 -4.03 2.70
N TYR A 171 -19.11 -5.18 3.13
CA TYR A 171 -18.62 -5.39 4.49
C TYR A 171 -17.50 -4.41 4.85
N THR A 172 -16.52 -4.20 3.96
CA THR A 172 -15.42 -3.25 4.20
C THR A 172 -15.92 -1.80 4.38
N LYS A 173 -16.98 -1.41 3.65
CA LYS A 173 -17.63 -0.10 3.84
C LYS A 173 -18.32 -0.01 5.20
N THR A 174 -19.01 -1.06 5.63
CA THR A 174 -19.67 -1.08 6.94
C THR A 174 -18.65 -0.97 8.08
N VAL A 175 -17.52 -1.69 7.99
CA VAL A 175 -16.41 -1.56 8.95
C VAL A 175 -15.85 -0.13 8.95
N GLY A 176 -15.57 0.45 7.79
CA GLY A 176 -15.08 1.83 7.70
C GLY A 176 -16.06 2.85 8.29
N TYR A 177 -17.36 2.65 8.08
CA TYR A 177 -18.42 3.45 8.70
C TYR A 177 -18.40 3.35 10.23
N GLU A 178 -18.31 2.14 10.78
CA GLU A 178 -18.26 1.90 12.23
C GLU A 178 -16.98 2.45 12.89
N LEU A 179 -15.84 2.37 12.21
CA LEU A 179 -14.58 2.99 12.64
C LEU A 179 -14.75 4.51 12.75
N ALA A 180 -15.28 5.15 11.71
CA ALA A 180 -15.47 6.60 11.67
C ALA A 180 -16.54 7.11 12.64
N LEU A 181 -17.56 6.31 12.98
CA LEU A 181 -18.50 6.65 14.06
C LEU A 181 -17.82 6.78 15.43
N ARG A 182 -16.62 6.22 15.59
CA ARG A 182 -15.79 6.34 16.79
C ARG A 182 -14.64 7.33 16.60
N SER A 183 -14.73 8.19 15.59
CA SER A 183 -13.69 9.15 15.24
C SER A 183 -12.35 8.44 14.99
N LEU A 184 -12.34 7.37 14.19
CA LEU A 184 -11.11 6.73 13.71
C LEU A 184 -10.87 7.05 12.24
N ASP A 185 -9.63 7.38 11.91
CA ASP A 185 -9.18 7.69 10.56
C ASP A 185 -8.74 6.44 9.82
N ILE A 186 -8.64 6.53 8.49
CA ILE A 186 -8.35 5.38 7.64
C ILE A 186 -7.08 5.61 6.84
N CYS A 187 -6.18 4.63 6.87
CA CYS A 187 -5.04 4.53 5.98
C CYS A 187 -5.14 3.27 5.11
N THR A 188 -4.85 3.36 3.81
CA THR A 188 -4.85 2.18 2.90
C THR A 188 -3.74 2.25 1.85
N GLY A 189 -3.60 1.18 1.06
CA GLY A 189 -2.78 1.11 -0.16
C GLY A 189 -3.33 1.86 -1.38
N CYS A 190 -4.38 2.67 -1.22
CA CYS A 190 -5.01 3.51 -2.24
C CYS A 190 -5.85 2.83 -3.33
N GLY A 191 -5.59 1.55 -3.64
CA GLY A 191 -6.21 0.82 -4.76
C GLY A 191 -7.72 0.52 -4.64
N PRO A 192 -8.26 -0.34 -5.53
CA PRO A 192 -9.68 -0.70 -5.51
C PRO A 192 -10.02 -1.68 -4.37
N GLY A 193 -11.22 -2.25 -4.39
CA GLY A 193 -11.64 -3.26 -3.42
C GLY A 193 -11.58 -2.77 -1.97
N ALA A 194 -10.91 -3.56 -1.12
CA ALA A 194 -10.78 -3.31 0.32
C ALA A 194 -9.92 -2.08 0.65
N MET A 195 -9.14 -1.55 -0.30
CA MET A 195 -8.38 -0.31 -0.12
C MET A 195 -9.22 0.96 -0.36
N LYS A 196 -10.43 0.81 -0.93
CA LYS A 196 -11.38 1.89 -1.23
C LYS A 196 -12.62 1.87 -0.35
N GLY A 197 -13.17 0.68 -0.08
CA GLY A 197 -14.42 0.50 0.66
C GLY A 197 -14.42 1.18 2.04
N PRO A 198 -13.43 0.93 2.92
CA PRO A 198 -13.40 1.52 4.26
C PRO A 198 -13.46 3.04 4.24
N MET A 199 -12.73 3.71 3.33
CA MET A 199 -12.78 5.17 3.21
C MET A 199 -14.17 5.68 2.81
N LYS A 200 -14.88 4.99 1.89
CA LYS A 200 -16.25 5.37 1.52
C LYS A 200 -17.23 5.28 2.69
N GLY A 201 -17.12 4.21 3.48
CA GLY A 201 -17.90 4.08 4.70
C GLY A 201 -17.57 5.17 5.72
N ALA A 202 -16.27 5.40 5.92
CA ALA A 202 -15.75 6.35 6.87
C ALA A 202 -16.18 7.80 6.56
N THR A 203 -16.28 8.19 5.29
CA THR A 203 -16.81 9.50 4.90
C THR A 203 -18.21 9.75 5.43
N ILE A 204 -19.08 8.73 5.39
CA ILE A 204 -20.44 8.84 5.93
C ILE A 204 -20.41 8.85 7.46
N GLY A 205 -19.58 8.02 8.10
CA GLY A 205 -19.44 7.98 9.56
C GLY A 205 -18.93 9.31 10.13
N HIS A 206 -17.86 9.87 9.57
CA HIS A 206 -17.32 11.17 9.96
C HIS A 206 -18.33 12.31 9.76
N ALA A 207 -19.07 12.31 8.64
CA ALA A 207 -20.10 13.31 8.40
C ALA A 207 -21.23 13.28 9.45
N LYS A 208 -21.59 12.08 9.95
CA LYS A 208 -22.56 11.92 11.07
C LYS A 208 -22.00 12.44 12.39
N GLN A 209 -20.71 12.18 12.66
CA GLN A 209 -20.01 12.70 13.83
C GLN A 209 -19.59 14.17 13.73
N ARG A 210 -19.88 14.84 12.61
CA ARG A 210 -19.45 16.21 12.30
C ARG A 210 -17.93 16.40 12.32
N ASP A 211 -17.19 15.32 12.10
CA ASP A 211 -15.74 15.36 11.95
C ASP A 211 -15.40 15.80 10.53
N ARG A 212 -14.94 17.05 10.39
CA ARG A 212 -14.57 17.65 9.10
C ARG A 212 -13.11 17.42 8.74
N ASP A 213 -12.30 16.97 9.71
CA ASP A 213 -10.85 16.84 9.59
C ASP A 213 -10.42 15.36 9.51
N GLY A 214 -11.34 14.49 9.08
CA GLY A 214 -11.09 13.07 8.87
C GLY A 214 -9.91 12.83 7.93
N GLN A 215 -8.95 12.02 8.36
CA GLN A 215 -7.76 11.70 7.58
C GLN A 215 -7.99 10.43 6.76
N TYR A 216 -7.81 10.53 5.44
CA TYR A 216 -7.84 9.42 4.49
C TYR A 216 -6.47 9.31 3.82
N LEU A 217 -5.55 8.64 4.52
CA LEU A 217 -4.15 8.51 4.12
C LEU A 217 -3.99 7.36 3.13
N GLY A 218 -3.60 7.67 1.91
CA GLY A 218 -3.17 6.69 0.92
C GLY A 218 -1.64 6.62 0.88
N ILE A 219 -1.06 5.43 1.02
CA ILE A 219 0.38 5.21 0.83
C ILE A 219 0.57 4.25 -0.34
N SER A 220 1.26 4.71 -1.37
CA SER A 220 1.59 3.91 -2.56
C SER A 220 3.08 3.99 -2.87
N GLU A 221 3.54 3.33 -3.94
CA GLU A 221 4.90 3.38 -4.45
C GLU A 221 4.91 3.21 -5.98
N PRO A 222 5.96 3.66 -6.70
CA PRO A 222 5.95 3.72 -8.16
C PRO A 222 5.69 2.38 -8.88
N GLY A 223 6.15 1.25 -8.31
CA GLY A 223 6.02 -0.06 -8.91
C GLY A 223 4.59 -0.61 -8.93
N ILE A 224 3.75 -0.22 -7.96
CA ILE A 224 2.39 -0.75 -7.78
C ILE A 224 1.29 0.26 -8.11
N ILE A 225 1.59 1.57 -8.10
CA ILE A 225 0.56 2.61 -8.29
C ILE A 225 -0.20 2.47 -9.60
N ALA A 226 0.43 1.95 -10.65
CA ALA A 226 -0.21 1.69 -11.95
C ALA A 226 -1.31 0.61 -11.88
N ALA A 227 -1.10 -0.43 -11.07
CA ALA A 227 -2.08 -1.49 -10.86
C ALA A 227 -3.11 -1.15 -9.76
N GLU A 228 -2.69 -0.37 -8.77
CA GLU A 228 -3.49 0.00 -7.60
C GLU A 228 -3.60 1.53 -7.49
N ALA A 229 -4.19 2.14 -8.53
CA ALA A 229 -4.32 3.59 -8.64
C ALA A 229 -5.10 4.21 -7.47
N PRO A 230 -4.67 5.38 -6.96
CA PRO A 230 -5.30 6.00 -5.81
C PRO A 230 -6.71 6.49 -6.12
N ASN A 231 -7.68 6.08 -5.30
CA ASN A 231 -9.05 6.58 -5.42
C ASN A 231 -9.15 8.05 -4.96
N PRO A 232 -9.89 8.95 -5.65
CA PRO A 232 -9.97 10.38 -5.32
C PRO A 232 -10.58 10.75 -3.96
N ILE A 233 -11.02 9.78 -3.15
CA ILE A 233 -11.44 9.99 -1.76
C ILE A 233 -10.25 10.14 -0.81
N VAL A 234 -9.08 9.63 -1.20
CA VAL A 234 -7.82 9.80 -0.49
C VAL A 234 -7.55 11.31 -0.45
N ASN A 235 -7.47 11.90 0.74
CA ASN A 235 -7.21 13.33 0.88
C ASN A 235 -5.76 13.64 1.28
N GLN A 236 -4.98 12.61 1.59
CA GLN A 236 -3.54 12.69 1.76
C GLN A 236 -2.89 11.51 1.05
N LEU A 237 -2.24 11.75 -0.07
CA LEU A 237 -1.48 10.74 -0.81
C LEU A 237 0.01 10.88 -0.48
N VAL A 238 0.68 9.76 -0.28
CA VAL A 238 2.14 9.67 -0.12
C VAL A 238 2.70 8.60 -1.06
N ILE A 239 3.71 8.96 -1.85
CA ILE A 239 4.45 8.03 -2.70
C ILE A 239 5.78 7.68 -2.04
N MET A 240 5.88 6.46 -1.52
CA MET A 240 7.12 5.91 -0.97
C MET A 240 8.05 5.42 -2.10
N PRO A 241 9.36 5.33 -1.86
CA PRO A 241 10.32 4.98 -2.92
C PRO A 241 10.18 3.54 -3.42
N ASP A 242 9.77 2.63 -2.53
CA ASP A 242 9.69 1.19 -2.75
C ASP A 242 8.67 0.55 -1.79
N ILE A 243 8.41 -0.75 -2.01
CA ILE A 243 7.45 -1.53 -1.23
C ILE A 243 7.84 -1.61 0.24
N GLU A 244 9.11 -1.84 0.56
CA GLU A 244 9.55 -1.99 1.95
C GLU A 244 9.35 -0.70 2.75
N LYS A 245 9.65 0.46 2.16
CA LYS A 245 9.39 1.76 2.80
C LYS A 245 7.90 2.07 2.89
N ARG A 246 7.08 1.61 1.92
CA ARG A 246 5.60 1.65 2.02
C ARG A 246 5.11 0.80 3.21
N LEU A 247 5.61 -0.42 3.36
CA LEU A 247 5.26 -1.32 4.47
C LEU A 247 5.69 -0.74 5.82
N GLU A 248 6.89 -0.17 5.91
CA GLU A 248 7.36 0.51 7.12
C GLU A 248 6.47 1.71 7.45
N ALA A 249 6.11 2.53 6.46
CA ALA A 249 5.23 3.68 6.66
C ALA A 249 3.88 3.28 7.27
N PHE A 250 3.29 2.17 6.84
CA PHE A 250 2.04 1.66 7.43
C PHE A 250 2.20 1.33 8.92
N VAL A 251 3.20 0.53 9.29
CA VAL A 251 3.34 0.06 10.68
C VAL A 251 3.86 1.13 11.63
N ARG A 252 4.53 2.17 11.10
CA ARG A 252 4.99 3.32 11.88
C ARG A 252 3.88 4.33 12.16
N THR A 253 3.00 4.58 11.19
CA THR A 253 1.92 5.58 11.31
C THR A 253 0.61 5.01 11.84
N GLY A 254 0.34 3.73 11.57
CA GLY A 254 -0.82 3.01 12.05
C GLY A 254 -0.81 2.82 13.56
N HIS A 255 -1.95 3.08 14.20
CA HIS A 255 -2.16 2.79 15.63
C HIS A 255 -2.85 1.43 15.83
N GLY A 256 -3.27 0.82 14.72
CA GLY A 256 -3.95 -0.46 14.66
C GLY A 256 -4.25 -0.82 13.22
N ILE A 257 -4.42 -2.11 12.95
CA ILE A 257 -4.58 -2.64 11.59
C ILE A 257 -5.78 -3.56 11.53
N VAL A 258 -6.63 -3.31 10.53
CA VAL A 258 -7.72 -4.20 10.12
C VAL A 258 -7.32 -4.85 8.79
N VAL A 259 -7.43 -6.17 8.71
CA VAL A 259 -7.14 -6.94 7.51
C VAL A 259 -8.41 -7.63 7.02
N PHE A 260 -8.82 -7.28 5.81
CA PHE A 260 -9.91 -7.90 5.07
C PHE A 260 -9.39 -9.03 4.18
N PRO A 261 -10.27 -9.89 3.62
CA PRO A 261 -9.86 -10.89 2.65
C PRO A 261 -9.13 -10.27 1.45
N GLY A 262 -8.06 -10.94 1.03
CA GLY A 262 -7.20 -10.49 -0.06
C GLY A 262 -6.30 -11.59 -0.62
N GLY A 263 -5.49 -11.24 -1.61
CA GLY A 263 -4.58 -12.14 -2.31
C GLY A 263 -3.15 -12.07 -1.79
N ALA A 264 -2.19 -12.25 -2.70
CA ALA A 264 -0.76 -12.28 -2.38
C ALA A 264 -0.25 -11.00 -1.68
N GLY A 265 -0.70 -9.81 -2.09
CA GLY A 265 -0.27 -8.55 -1.46
C GLY A 265 -0.73 -8.42 -0.01
N THR A 266 -1.96 -8.85 0.30
CA THR A 266 -2.45 -8.87 1.68
C THR A 266 -1.70 -9.90 2.53
N ALA A 267 -1.35 -11.06 1.97
CA ALA A 267 -0.50 -12.03 2.66
C ALA A 267 0.91 -11.49 2.94
N GLU A 268 1.50 -10.75 1.99
CA GLU A 268 2.78 -10.04 2.19
C GLU A 268 2.71 -9.06 3.37
N GLU A 269 1.66 -8.23 3.41
CA GLU A 269 1.42 -7.25 4.48
C GLU A 269 1.25 -7.94 5.86
N ILE A 270 0.50 -9.04 5.93
CA ILE A 270 0.34 -9.86 7.15
C ILE A 270 1.69 -10.39 7.62
N LEU A 271 2.46 -11.02 6.72
CA LEU A 271 3.76 -11.63 7.05
C LEU A 271 4.79 -10.58 7.48
N TYR A 272 4.76 -9.41 6.86
CA TYR A 272 5.59 -8.27 7.25
C TYR A 272 5.32 -7.86 8.70
N LEU A 273 4.05 -7.61 9.05
CA LEU A 273 3.67 -7.18 10.39
C LEU A 273 3.92 -8.25 11.44
N LEU A 274 3.51 -9.50 11.20
CA LEU A 274 3.72 -10.59 12.15
C LEU A 274 5.20 -10.85 12.38
N GLY A 275 6.01 -10.83 11.32
CA GLY A 275 7.46 -10.93 11.43
C GLY A 275 8.05 -9.85 12.35
N ILE A 276 7.64 -8.59 12.19
CA ILE A 276 8.05 -7.51 13.09
C ILE A 276 7.61 -7.77 14.53
N LEU A 277 6.34 -8.12 14.76
CA LEU A 277 5.81 -8.32 16.12
C LEU A 277 6.41 -9.53 16.84
N LEU A 278 6.89 -10.53 16.11
CA LEU A 278 7.60 -11.71 16.63
C LEU A 278 9.05 -11.43 17.05
N HIS A 279 9.59 -10.25 16.74
CA HIS A 279 10.91 -9.85 17.24
C HIS A 279 10.85 -9.66 18.77
N GLU A 280 11.89 -10.09 19.51
CA GLU A 280 11.89 -10.08 20.98
C GLU A 280 11.66 -8.68 21.57
N GLU A 281 12.29 -7.65 20.98
CA GLU A 281 12.14 -6.24 21.37
C GLU A 281 10.71 -5.70 21.19
N ASN A 282 9.86 -6.37 20.42
CA ASN A 282 8.47 -5.99 20.18
C ASN A 282 7.46 -6.78 21.00
N LYS A 283 7.91 -7.65 21.92
CA LYS A 283 7.03 -8.48 22.75
C LYS A 283 5.98 -7.68 23.51
N HIS A 284 6.34 -6.47 23.95
CA HIS A 284 5.47 -5.60 24.75
C HIS A 284 4.72 -4.54 23.94
N GLN A 285 4.93 -4.47 22.62
CA GLN A 285 4.23 -3.49 21.77
C GLN A 285 2.73 -3.80 21.74
N PRO A 286 1.86 -2.92 22.25
CA PRO A 286 0.43 -3.09 22.10
C PRO A 286 0.05 -2.65 20.68
N PHE A 287 -0.13 -3.63 19.80
CA PHE A 287 -0.45 -3.36 18.40
C PHE A 287 -1.74 -4.11 18.02
N PRO A 288 -2.91 -3.45 18.03
CA PRO A 288 -4.17 -4.12 17.74
C PRO A 288 -4.23 -4.53 16.26
N LEU A 289 -4.36 -5.83 16.03
CA LEU A 289 -4.44 -6.45 14.70
C LEU A 289 -5.72 -7.30 14.63
N ILE A 290 -6.60 -6.95 13.69
CA ILE A 290 -7.92 -7.58 13.53
C ILE A 290 -8.07 -8.12 12.12
N PHE A 291 -8.31 -9.40 11.98
CA PHE A 291 -8.71 -10.05 10.73
C PHE A 291 -10.23 -10.13 10.70
N THR A 292 -10.86 -9.68 9.62
CA THR A 292 -12.32 -9.60 9.58
C THR A 292 -12.89 -9.66 8.17
N GLY A 293 -14.08 -10.24 8.04
CA GLY A 293 -14.83 -10.32 6.79
C GLY A 293 -16.29 -10.69 7.05
N PRO A 294 -17.12 -10.71 6.01
CA PRO A 294 -18.50 -11.21 6.12
C PRO A 294 -18.51 -12.70 6.50
N ALA A 295 -19.68 -13.24 6.81
CA ALA A 295 -19.85 -14.66 7.12
C ALA A 295 -19.23 -15.60 6.06
N SER A 296 -19.31 -15.23 4.77
CA SER A 296 -18.73 -16.00 3.66
C SER A 296 -17.19 -16.06 3.66
N ALA A 297 -16.51 -15.23 4.47
CA ALA A 297 -15.05 -15.20 4.59
C ALA A 297 -14.50 -16.13 5.69
N GLU A 298 -15.35 -16.89 6.40
CA GLU A 298 -14.92 -17.79 7.49
C GLU A 298 -13.85 -18.80 7.01
N GLU A 299 -14.11 -19.50 5.92
CA GLU A 299 -13.14 -20.46 5.35
C GLU A 299 -11.84 -19.78 4.89
N TYR A 300 -11.91 -18.55 4.36
CA TYR A 300 -10.72 -17.79 3.99
C TYR A 300 -9.83 -17.54 5.21
N PHE A 301 -10.41 -17.05 6.30
CA PHE A 301 -9.63 -16.77 7.51
C PHE A 301 -9.18 -18.03 8.23
N PHE A 302 -9.92 -19.13 8.13
CA PHE A 302 -9.44 -20.44 8.58
C PHE A 302 -8.14 -20.85 7.86
N GLN A 303 -8.07 -20.69 6.53
CA GLN A 303 -6.86 -21.01 5.77
C GLN A 303 -5.68 -20.08 6.12
N ILE A 304 -5.94 -18.79 6.33
CA ILE A 304 -4.91 -17.82 6.78
C ILE A 304 -4.39 -18.16 8.17
N ASP A 305 -5.29 -18.38 9.15
CA ASP A 305 -4.94 -18.74 10.53
C ASP A 305 -4.13 -20.03 10.58
N ARG A 306 -4.59 -21.05 9.84
CA ARG A 306 -3.88 -22.31 9.69
C ARG A 306 -2.49 -22.12 9.09
N PHE A 307 -2.36 -21.37 8.00
CA PHE A 307 -1.06 -21.10 7.38
C PHE A 307 -0.11 -20.40 8.35
N ILE A 308 -0.58 -19.39 9.09
CA ILE A 308 0.23 -18.70 10.09
C ILE A 308 0.66 -19.66 11.21
N GLY A 309 -0.25 -20.49 11.71
CA GLY A 309 0.05 -21.48 12.75
C GLY A 309 1.06 -22.54 12.31
N GLU A 310 0.89 -23.07 11.08
CA GLU A 310 1.78 -24.09 10.51
C GLU A 310 3.18 -23.56 10.17
N THR A 311 3.32 -22.25 9.96
CA THR A 311 4.59 -21.63 9.52
C THR A 311 5.30 -20.82 10.60
N LEU A 312 4.60 -19.89 11.24
CA LEU A 312 5.16 -18.96 12.23
C LEU A 312 4.86 -19.37 13.68
N GLY A 313 3.95 -20.34 13.88
CA GLY A 313 3.62 -20.91 15.18
C GLY A 313 2.56 -20.15 15.99
N GLU A 314 2.22 -20.69 17.16
CA GLU A 314 1.17 -20.16 18.04
C GLU A 314 1.47 -18.75 18.59
N GLU A 315 2.74 -18.39 18.72
CA GLU A 315 3.09 -17.02 19.12
C GLU A 315 2.57 -16.00 18.10
N ALA A 316 2.64 -16.31 16.80
CA ALA A 316 2.11 -15.45 15.75
C ALA A 316 0.58 -15.35 15.83
N ARG A 317 -0.11 -16.47 16.09
CA ARG A 317 -1.57 -16.52 16.27
C ARG A 317 -2.04 -15.67 17.44
N SER A 318 -1.26 -15.58 18.50
CA SER A 318 -1.57 -14.74 19.67
C SER A 318 -1.52 -13.23 19.40
N ARG A 319 -0.97 -12.80 18.26
CA ARG A 319 -0.82 -11.38 17.90
C ARG A 319 -2.02 -10.77 17.19
N TYR A 320 -3.03 -11.55 16.82
CA TYR A 320 -4.23 -11.05 16.16
C TYR A 320 -5.52 -11.66 16.72
N GLN A 321 -6.63 -11.06 16.34
CA GLN A 321 -7.97 -11.57 16.58
C GLN A 321 -8.73 -11.69 15.27
N ILE A 322 -9.54 -12.73 15.13
CA ILE A 322 -10.43 -12.93 13.98
C ILE A 322 -11.85 -12.61 14.43
N ILE A 323 -12.52 -11.68 13.74
CA ILE A 323 -13.91 -11.28 14.00
C ILE A 323 -14.68 -11.42 12.70
N ILE A 324 -15.63 -12.36 12.64
CA ILE A 324 -16.44 -12.64 11.46
C ILE A 324 -17.81 -11.99 11.60
N ASP A 325 -18.25 -11.31 10.55
CA ASP A 325 -19.59 -10.76 10.37
C ASP A 325 -20.05 -9.75 11.45
N ASP A 326 -19.12 -9.07 12.13
CA ASP A 326 -19.43 -8.07 13.15
C ASP A 326 -18.60 -6.78 13.01
N PRO A 327 -19.02 -5.86 12.12
CA PRO A 327 -18.34 -4.58 11.93
C PRO A 327 -18.30 -3.68 13.17
N GLN A 328 -19.32 -3.78 14.03
CA GLN A 328 -19.41 -2.95 15.24
C GLN A 328 -18.37 -3.42 16.26
N GLU A 329 -18.22 -4.73 16.40
CA GLU A 329 -17.22 -5.35 17.26
C GLU A 329 -15.80 -5.05 16.79
N VAL A 330 -15.53 -5.13 15.49
CA VAL A 330 -14.24 -4.72 14.90
C VAL A 330 -13.89 -3.29 15.33
N ALA A 331 -14.81 -2.36 15.16
CA ALA A 331 -14.56 -0.96 15.48
C ALA A 331 -14.43 -0.72 17.00
N ARG A 332 -15.19 -1.46 17.82
CA ARG A 332 -15.11 -1.40 19.29
C ARG A 332 -13.75 -1.90 19.79
N GLN A 333 -13.30 -3.06 19.31
CA GLN A 333 -12.01 -3.64 19.67
C GLN A 333 -10.84 -2.80 19.17
N MET A 334 -10.93 -2.26 17.96
CA MET A 334 -9.91 -1.37 17.42
C MET A 334 -9.78 -0.09 18.25
N SER A 335 -10.90 0.55 18.58
CA SER A 335 -10.92 1.74 19.44
C SER A 335 -10.30 1.45 20.82
N ALA A 336 -10.66 0.33 21.45
CA ALA A 336 -10.09 -0.08 22.74
C ALA A 336 -8.59 -0.38 22.64
N GLY A 337 -8.14 -1.01 21.56
CA GLY A 337 -6.71 -1.26 21.29
C GLY A 337 -5.91 0.02 21.12
N ILE A 338 -6.44 1.00 20.37
CA ILE A 338 -5.80 2.31 20.16
C ILE A 338 -5.67 3.09 21.47
N LEU A 339 -6.61 2.95 22.42
CA LEU A 339 -6.46 3.52 23.76
C LEU A 339 -5.24 2.93 24.50
N LYS A 340 -4.99 1.62 24.36
CA LYS A 340 -3.78 0.98 24.92
C LYS A 340 -2.51 1.48 24.24
N VAL A 341 -2.52 1.65 22.91
CA VAL A 341 -1.41 2.23 22.14
C VAL A 341 -1.10 3.63 22.65
N ARG A 342 -2.13 4.47 22.80
CA ARG A 342 -1.99 5.83 23.34
C ARG A 342 -1.36 5.83 24.73
N GLN A 343 -1.80 4.96 25.62
CA GLN A 343 -1.27 4.87 26.96
C GLN A 343 0.20 4.43 26.96
N PHE A 344 0.52 3.37 26.18
CA PHE A 344 1.88 2.88 26.05
C PHE A 344 2.85 3.94 25.54
N ARG A 345 2.52 4.63 24.44
CA ARG A 345 3.38 5.70 23.89
C ARG A 345 3.58 6.84 24.88
N LYS A 346 2.55 7.16 25.69
CA LYS A 346 2.65 8.16 26.74
C LYS A 346 3.61 7.72 27.86
N GLU A 347 3.53 6.47 28.29
CA GLU A 347 4.36 5.90 29.36
C GLU A 347 5.82 5.75 28.94
N THR A 348 6.06 5.39 27.68
CA THR A 348 7.41 5.17 27.15
C THR A 348 8.03 6.41 26.50
N GLY A 349 7.29 7.52 26.41
CA GLY A 349 7.77 8.79 25.85
C GLY A 349 7.91 8.80 24.33
N ASP A 350 7.24 7.89 23.63
CA ASP A 350 7.25 7.81 22.16
C ASP A 350 6.18 8.73 21.53
N ALA A 351 6.36 9.06 20.25
CA ALA A 351 5.42 9.92 19.52
C ALA A 351 4.11 9.19 19.22
N TYR A 352 3.02 9.96 19.14
CA TYR A 352 1.72 9.45 18.67
C TYR A 352 1.72 9.27 17.15
N TYR A 353 2.16 10.27 16.40
CA TYR A 353 2.12 10.28 14.93
C TYR A 353 3.14 9.33 14.25
N TYR A 354 4.10 8.76 14.99
CA TYR A 354 5.10 7.84 14.46
C TYR A 354 5.63 6.91 15.55
N ASN A 355 5.62 5.60 15.32
CA ASN A 355 6.07 4.57 16.26
C ASN A 355 7.59 4.37 16.20
N TRP A 356 8.38 5.16 16.92
CA TRP A 356 9.84 5.02 16.90
C TRP A 356 10.31 3.75 17.63
N GLN A 357 9.60 3.34 18.68
CA GLN A 357 10.01 2.20 19.50
C GLN A 357 9.72 0.84 18.86
N LEU A 358 9.04 0.78 17.72
CA LEU A 358 8.88 -0.46 16.97
C LEU A 358 10.22 -0.89 16.39
N LYS A 359 10.73 -2.05 16.81
CA LYS A 359 11.95 -2.62 16.24
C LYS A 359 11.63 -3.23 14.89
N ILE A 360 12.22 -2.70 13.81
CA ILE A 360 12.15 -3.29 12.48
C ILE A 360 13.56 -3.70 12.10
N SER A 361 13.76 -4.98 11.81
CA SER A 361 15.08 -5.51 11.44
C SER A 361 15.37 -5.25 9.96
N THR A 362 16.66 -5.27 9.58
CA THR A 362 17.08 -4.94 8.21
C THR A 362 16.48 -5.88 7.15
N GLU A 363 16.12 -7.10 7.54
CA GLU A 363 15.51 -8.12 6.68
C GLU A 363 14.13 -7.67 6.15
N PHE A 364 13.43 -6.82 6.90
CA PHE A 364 12.16 -6.22 6.50
C PHE A 364 12.33 -4.90 5.75
N GLN A 365 13.48 -4.24 5.85
CA GLN A 365 13.72 -2.91 5.25
C GLN A 365 14.49 -2.94 3.94
N ARG A 366 15.34 -3.97 3.74
CA ARG A 366 16.12 -4.12 2.52
C ARG A 366 15.19 -4.37 1.32
N PRO A 367 15.27 -3.54 0.26
CA PRO A 367 14.52 -3.76 -0.96
C PRO A 367 14.79 -5.14 -1.56
N PHE A 368 13.73 -5.82 -1.99
CA PHE A 368 13.83 -7.12 -2.64
C PHE A 368 13.49 -7.01 -4.14
N THR A 369 14.46 -7.32 -4.99
CA THR A 369 14.25 -7.43 -6.45
C THR A 369 13.89 -8.88 -6.81
N PRO A 370 12.68 -9.16 -7.31
CA PRO A 370 12.21 -10.52 -7.57
C PRO A 370 12.72 -11.06 -8.91
N THR A 371 13.99 -11.42 -8.97
CA THR A 371 14.56 -12.20 -10.09
C THR A 371 14.31 -13.71 -9.86
N HIS A 372 14.40 -14.53 -10.92
CA HIS A 372 14.26 -15.99 -10.79
C HIS A 372 15.28 -16.61 -9.84
N GLU A 373 16.51 -16.08 -9.82
CA GLU A 373 17.56 -16.48 -8.88
C GLU A 373 17.18 -16.11 -7.44
N ASN A 374 16.87 -14.83 -7.19
CA ASN A 374 16.53 -14.36 -5.85
C ASN A 374 15.29 -15.06 -5.28
N MET A 375 14.31 -15.39 -6.12
CA MET A 375 13.11 -16.13 -5.71
C MET A 375 13.41 -17.58 -5.37
N ARG A 376 14.32 -18.23 -6.12
CA ARG A 376 14.75 -19.61 -5.87
C ARG A 376 15.59 -19.73 -4.61
N ASP A 377 16.41 -18.72 -4.32
CA ASP A 377 17.37 -18.72 -3.21
C ASP A 377 16.77 -18.27 -1.87
N LEU A 378 15.47 -18.02 -1.81
CA LEU A 378 14.78 -17.69 -0.56
C LEU A 378 14.93 -18.85 0.44
N ALA A 379 15.38 -18.53 1.66
CA ALA A 379 15.51 -19.50 2.74
C ALA A 379 14.14 -19.88 3.32
N LEU A 380 13.40 -20.73 2.60
CA LEU A 380 12.07 -21.20 2.98
C LEU A 380 12.17 -22.55 3.71
N HIS A 381 12.73 -22.53 4.92
CA HIS A 381 12.85 -23.72 5.79
C HIS A 381 12.53 -23.38 7.25
N ASN A 382 12.19 -24.38 8.05
CA ASN A 382 11.78 -24.21 9.44
C ASN A 382 12.97 -24.06 10.41
N HIS A 383 14.19 -24.35 9.97
CA HIS A 383 15.43 -24.23 10.76
C HIS A 383 15.95 -22.79 10.91
N GLN A 384 15.08 -21.85 11.28
CA GLN A 384 15.42 -20.44 11.53
C GLN A 384 14.46 -19.82 12.55
N GLN A 385 14.76 -18.61 13.02
CA GLN A 385 13.84 -17.88 13.90
C GLN A 385 12.53 -17.52 13.15
N PRO A 386 11.35 -17.58 13.80
CA PRO A 386 10.07 -17.32 13.12
C PRO A 386 10.00 -15.99 12.37
N TYR A 387 10.56 -14.91 12.91
CA TYR A 387 10.56 -13.62 12.20
C TYR A 387 11.44 -13.63 10.93
N LEU A 388 12.52 -14.42 10.90
CA LEU A 388 13.35 -14.57 9.69
C LEU A 388 12.62 -15.36 8.61
N LEU A 389 11.90 -16.41 9.00
CA LEU A 389 11.01 -17.13 8.08
C LEU A 389 9.92 -16.20 7.54
N ALA A 390 9.30 -15.39 8.39
CA ALA A 390 8.32 -14.38 7.98
C ALA A 390 8.90 -13.38 6.96
N ALA A 391 10.15 -12.93 7.15
CA ALA A 391 10.83 -12.05 6.20
C ALA A 391 11.04 -12.69 4.82
N ASN A 392 11.38 -13.99 4.77
CA ASN A 392 11.53 -14.71 3.49
C ASN A 392 10.19 -15.02 2.82
N LEU A 393 9.16 -15.39 3.60
CA LEU A 393 7.81 -15.56 3.08
C LEU A 393 7.27 -14.22 2.53
N ARG A 394 7.48 -13.11 3.23
CA ARG A 394 7.15 -11.76 2.75
C ARG A 394 7.74 -11.50 1.36
N ARG A 395 9.04 -11.78 1.16
CA ARG A 395 9.71 -11.64 -0.15
C ARG A 395 9.10 -12.55 -1.22
N ALA A 396 8.75 -13.79 -0.87
CA ALA A 396 8.10 -14.72 -1.80
C ALA A 396 6.75 -14.14 -2.30
N PHE A 397 5.90 -13.66 -1.40
CA PHE A 397 4.63 -13.03 -1.77
C PHE A 397 4.83 -11.71 -2.54
N SER A 398 5.85 -10.91 -2.18
CA SER A 398 6.24 -9.70 -2.94
C SER A 398 6.61 -10.01 -4.39
N GLY A 399 7.36 -11.09 -4.62
CA GLY A 399 7.69 -11.57 -5.96
C GLY A 399 6.48 -12.05 -6.75
N ILE A 400 5.52 -12.74 -6.09
CA ILE A 400 4.25 -13.13 -6.72
C ILE A 400 3.44 -11.90 -7.13
N VAL A 401 3.33 -10.89 -6.26
CA VAL A 401 2.68 -9.61 -6.59
C VAL A 401 3.38 -8.96 -7.78
N SER A 402 4.72 -8.87 -7.75
CA SER A 402 5.50 -8.30 -8.84
C SER A 402 5.22 -9.00 -10.17
N GLY A 403 5.26 -10.33 -10.20
CA GLY A 403 5.00 -11.12 -11.40
C GLY A 403 3.57 -11.08 -11.92
N ASN A 404 2.61 -10.67 -11.08
CA ASN A 404 1.19 -10.57 -11.45
C ASN A 404 0.81 -9.20 -11.99
N VAL A 405 1.32 -8.11 -11.39
CA VAL A 405 0.76 -6.76 -11.63
C VAL A 405 1.79 -5.67 -11.96
N LYS A 406 3.08 -5.87 -11.67
CA LYS A 406 4.12 -4.86 -11.93
C LYS A 406 4.74 -5.07 -13.30
N ASP A 407 4.92 -3.99 -14.07
CA ASP A 407 5.43 -4.05 -15.46
C ASP A 407 6.75 -4.85 -15.58
N GLU A 408 7.74 -4.56 -14.74
CA GLU A 408 9.01 -5.29 -14.74
C GLU A 408 8.84 -6.77 -14.40
N GLY A 409 8.03 -7.10 -13.39
CA GLY A 409 7.79 -8.48 -12.96
C GLY A 409 7.04 -9.30 -14.02
N ILE A 410 6.00 -8.72 -14.63
CA ILE A 410 5.25 -9.35 -15.73
C ILE A 410 6.20 -9.67 -16.89
N ARG A 411 7.02 -8.71 -17.32
CA ARG A 411 8.00 -8.90 -18.40
C ARG A 411 9.05 -9.97 -18.06
N ASN A 412 9.51 -10.02 -16.80
CA ASN A 412 10.46 -11.04 -16.36
C ASN A 412 9.86 -12.45 -16.40
N VAL A 413 8.60 -12.61 -16.01
CA VAL A 413 7.87 -13.89 -16.05
C VAL A 413 7.55 -14.31 -17.48
N GLU A 414 7.14 -13.38 -18.35
CA GLU A 414 6.92 -13.66 -19.79
C GLU A 414 8.20 -14.15 -20.47
N LYS A 415 9.36 -13.59 -20.10
CA LYS A 415 10.65 -13.90 -20.73
C LYS A 415 11.27 -15.22 -20.25
N HIS A 416 11.22 -15.50 -18.95
CA HIS A 416 11.95 -16.63 -18.35
C HIS A 416 11.04 -17.73 -17.78
N GLY A 417 9.72 -17.56 -17.84
CA GLY A 417 8.74 -18.45 -17.23
C GLY A 417 8.41 -18.09 -15.77
N PRO A 418 7.58 -18.88 -15.08
CA PRO A 418 7.18 -18.61 -13.71
C PRO A 418 8.37 -18.71 -12.72
N TYR A 419 8.30 -17.95 -11.63
CA TYR A 419 9.24 -18.07 -10.52
C TYR A 419 9.18 -19.45 -9.88
N GLU A 420 10.33 -20.02 -9.51
CA GLU A 420 10.38 -21.29 -8.78
C GLU A 420 10.62 -21.02 -7.29
N LEU A 421 9.66 -21.42 -6.45
CA LEU A 421 9.78 -21.36 -5.00
C LEU A 421 10.08 -22.76 -4.46
N ARG A 422 11.18 -22.89 -3.70
CA ARG A 422 11.67 -24.15 -3.15
C ARG A 422 11.91 -24.01 -1.66
N GLY A 423 11.76 -25.10 -0.91
CA GLY A 423 11.90 -25.08 0.54
C GLY A 423 11.42 -26.38 1.19
N ASP A 424 11.30 -26.37 2.50
CA ASP A 424 10.85 -27.53 3.27
C ASP A 424 9.51 -28.06 2.73
N PRO A 425 9.34 -29.39 2.52
CA PRO A 425 8.15 -29.94 1.89
C PRO A 425 6.83 -29.59 2.58
N SER A 426 6.82 -29.53 3.91
CA SER A 426 5.62 -29.13 4.68
C SER A 426 5.26 -27.65 4.44
N LEU A 427 6.25 -26.76 4.50
CA LEU A 427 6.08 -25.32 4.28
C LEU A 427 5.59 -25.04 2.85
N MET A 428 6.21 -25.68 1.86
CA MET A 428 5.82 -25.55 0.46
C MET A 428 4.39 -26.04 0.21
N LYS A 429 3.99 -27.14 0.85
CA LYS A 429 2.60 -27.65 0.78
C LYS A 429 1.60 -26.66 1.38
N SER A 430 1.91 -26.06 2.52
CA SER A 430 1.03 -25.05 3.15
C SER A 430 0.91 -23.80 2.27
N MET A 431 2.03 -23.34 1.68
CA MET A 431 2.04 -22.21 0.76
C MET A 431 1.26 -22.50 -0.54
N ASP A 432 1.44 -23.68 -1.13
CA ASP A 432 0.69 -24.10 -2.32
C ASP A 432 -0.82 -24.18 -2.04
N THR A 433 -1.21 -24.71 -0.87
CA THR A 433 -2.61 -24.79 -0.45
C THR A 433 -3.22 -23.38 -0.33
N LEU A 434 -2.52 -22.46 0.32
CA LEU A 434 -2.95 -21.07 0.48
C LEU A 434 -3.09 -20.36 -0.88
N LEU A 435 -2.06 -20.43 -1.72
CA LEU A 435 -2.05 -19.80 -3.03
C LEU A 435 -3.14 -20.36 -3.96
N ASN A 436 -3.36 -21.68 -3.95
CA ASN A 436 -4.47 -22.30 -4.68
C ASN A 436 -5.83 -21.84 -4.17
N SER A 437 -5.98 -21.56 -2.88
CA SER A 437 -7.21 -20.96 -2.34
C SER A 437 -7.45 -19.56 -2.91
N PHE A 438 -6.41 -18.72 -3.03
CA PHE A 438 -6.52 -17.38 -3.63
C PHE A 438 -6.92 -17.45 -5.10
N VAL A 439 -6.36 -18.39 -5.86
CA VAL A 439 -6.74 -18.61 -7.27
C VAL A 439 -8.20 -19.03 -7.38
N LYS A 440 -8.64 -20.02 -6.59
CA LYS A 440 -10.04 -20.50 -6.60
C LYS A 440 -11.04 -19.41 -6.24
N GLN A 441 -10.66 -18.52 -5.32
CA GLN A 441 -11.48 -17.40 -4.88
C GLN A 441 -11.29 -16.13 -5.73
N GLN A 442 -10.58 -16.21 -6.87
CA GLN A 442 -10.37 -15.12 -7.82
C GLN A 442 -9.71 -13.86 -7.21
N ARG A 443 -8.76 -14.07 -6.28
CA ARG A 443 -8.06 -13.00 -5.56
C ARG A 443 -6.74 -12.56 -6.18
N MET A 444 -6.28 -13.26 -7.22
CA MET A 444 -4.98 -13.00 -7.87
C MET A 444 -5.07 -12.04 -9.05
N LYS A 445 -6.27 -11.84 -9.62
CA LYS A 445 -6.54 -10.97 -10.76
C LYS A 445 -7.99 -10.53 -10.73
N LEU A 446 -8.30 -9.38 -11.31
CA LEU A 446 -9.66 -8.92 -11.56
C LEU A 446 -10.42 -9.88 -12.50
N PRO A 447 -11.76 -9.99 -12.37
CA PRO A 447 -12.57 -10.82 -13.25
C PRO A 447 -12.41 -10.43 -14.73
N GLY A 448 -12.42 -11.43 -15.62
CA GLY A 448 -12.44 -11.21 -17.08
C GLY A 448 -11.47 -12.10 -17.87
N THR A 449 -10.38 -12.56 -17.24
CA THR A 449 -9.43 -13.50 -17.87
C THR A 449 -9.03 -14.61 -16.91
N ALA A 450 -8.69 -15.79 -17.45
CA ALA A 450 -8.19 -16.89 -16.64
C ALA A 450 -6.81 -16.55 -16.08
N TYR A 451 -6.64 -16.67 -14.75
CA TYR A 451 -5.37 -16.45 -14.09
C TYR A 451 -4.37 -17.56 -14.43
N LYS A 452 -3.17 -17.16 -14.88
CA LYS A 452 -2.02 -18.05 -15.06
C LYS A 452 -1.01 -17.73 -13.95
N PRO A 453 -0.69 -18.68 -13.05
CA PRO A 453 0.27 -18.44 -11.98
C PRO A 453 1.63 -17.98 -12.51
N CYS A 454 2.14 -16.90 -11.93
CA CYS A 454 3.50 -16.40 -12.18
C CYS A 454 4.58 -17.16 -11.39
N TYR A 455 4.18 -18.23 -10.68
CA TYR A 455 5.01 -19.02 -9.78
C TYR A 455 4.76 -20.52 -9.96
N ARG A 456 5.72 -21.32 -9.49
CA ARG A 456 5.63 -22.77 -9.34
C ARG A 456 6.22 -23.15 -7.97
N ILE A 457 5.46 -23.92 -7.21
CA ILE A 457 5.94 -24.48 -5.94
C ILE A 457 6.64 -25.81 -6.21
N SER A 458 7.85 -25.96 -5.69
CA SER A 458 8.62 -27.21 -5.71
C SER A 458 8.85 -27.69 -4.28
N ALA A 459 8.26 -28.83 -3.94
CA ALA A 459 8.57 -29.57 -2.72
C ALA A 459 9.60 -30.66 -3.09
N GLU A 460 10.87 -30.25 -3.25
CA GLU A 460 11.99 -31.19 -3.37
C GLU A 460 12.57 -31.52 -2.00
#